data_AF-A0A354FXF3-F1
#
_entry.id   AF-A0A354FXF3-F1
#
_cell.length_a   1.000
_cell.length_b   1.000
_cell.length_c   1.000
_cell.angle_alpha   90.00
_cell.angle_beta   90.00
_cell.angle_gamma   90.00
#
_symmetry.space_group_name_H-M   'P 1'
#
loop_
_entity.id
_entity.type
_entity.pdbx_description
1 polymer ?
#
loop_
_entity_poly.entity_id
_entity_poly.type
_entity_poly.pdbx_seq_one_letter_code
_entity_poly.pdbx_strand_id
1 'polypeptide(L)'
;MKLIPFLLAYLFSALLVTAQTTSSPGGQQNSTNQQQGQNEQDEKDKETLEGVNDDENRKRRWECSLPGGEYSVNLGAITSVSKHSYVLDGTLLVTEATVDTTGTALARFYYIEPITKDTTFNALARIQKRAEELRNRGQSRTGTKADEMAQKSYPTTTHARTIEFRIMNEVELNALYRSLYQAWTSGKGRTFRIQ
;
A
#
# COMPACT_ATOMS: atom_id res chain seq x y z
N MET A 1 37.08 70.09 1.31
CA MET A 1 36.79 70.18 -0.14
C MET A 1 37.97 69.56 -0.88
N LYS A 2 37.91 68.66 -1.87
CA LYS A 2 36.91 67.83 -2.61
C LYS A 2 37.73 66.62 -3.16
N LEU A 3 37.24 65.42 -3.49
CA LEU A 3 35.92 64.75 -3.47
C LEU A 3 36.18 63.21 -3.51
N ILE A 4 35.12 62.38 -3.49
CA ILE A 4 35.15 60.94 -3.88
C ILE A 4 34.08 60.76 -4.98
N PRO A 5 34.26 59.86 -5.97
CA PRO A 5 33.33 58.73 -6.09
C PRO A 5 33.92 57.40 -6.65
N PHE A 6 33.60 56.30 -5.95
CA PHE A 6 33.03 55.03 -6.43
C PHE A 6 33.51 54.25 -7.69
N LEU A 7 33.47 52.91 -7.51
CA LEU A 7 32.99 51.84 -8.41
C LEU A 7 33.99 50.91 -9.16
N LEU A 8 34.36 49.83 -8.45
CA LEU A 8 34.28 48.40 -8.84
C LEU A 8 34.85 47.89 -10.19
N ALA A 9 35.86 47.00 -10.11
CA ALA A 9 36.06 45.89 -11.05
C ALA A 9 36.79 44.70 -10.38
N TYR A 10 36.41 43.47 -10.74
CA TYR A 10 36.95 42.19 -10.26
C TYR A 10 38.30 41.84 -10.92
N LEU A 11 39.19 41.11 -10.23
CA LEU A 11 39.68 39.78 -10.71
C LEU A 11 40.51 39.00 -9.66
N PHE A 12 40.13 37.72 -9.49
CA PHE A 12 40.94 36.53 -9.13
C PHE A 12 42.14 36.60 -8.16
N SER A 13 42.04 35.80 -7.09
CA SER A 13 43.16 35.01 -6.55
C SER A 13 42.64 33.71 -5.95
N ALA A 14 43.31 32.60 -6.22
CA ALA A 14 42.91 31.27 -5.77
C ALA A 14 43.41 30.99 -4.34
N LEU A 15 42.60 30.28 -3.55
CA LEU A 15 43.01 29.72 -2.26
C LEU A 15 42.54 28.27 -2.17
N LEU A 16 43.47 27.36 -1.90
CA LEU A 16 43.18 25.94 -1.65
C LEU A 16 42.40 25.81 -0.34
N VAL A 17 41.28 25.09 -0.37
CA VAL A 17 40.60 24.64 0.85
C VAL A 17 41.21 23.29 1.26
N THR A 18 42.02 23.29 2.31
CA THR A 18 42.41 22.07 3.00
C THR A 18 41.23 21.51 3.79
N ALA A 19 40.80 20.29 3.48
CA ALA A 19 39.78 19.62 4.28
C ALA A 19 40.35 19.27 5.67
N GLN A 20 39.80 19.88 6.73
CA GLN A 20 40.02 19.45 8.11
C GLN A 20 38.73 18.85 8.65
N THR A 21 38.79 17.59 9.06
CA THR A 21 37.67 16.83 9.62
C THR A 21 37.47 17.19 11.09
N THR A 22 36.48 18.02 11.41
CA THR A 22 35.99 18.16 12.79
C THR A 22 34.84 17.18 13.01
N SER A 23 35.12 16.07 13.68
CA SER A 23 34.10 15.09 14.09
C SER A 23 33.21 15.66 15.19
N SER A 24 31.90 15.80 14.92
CA SER A 24 30.91 16.12 15.94
C SER A 24 30.29 14.83 16.50
N PRO A 25 30.33 14.58 17.83
CA PRO A 25 29.83 13.33 18.40
C PRO A 25 28.31 13.40 18.66
N GLY A 26 27.52 12.67 17.88
CA GLY A 26 26.07 12.56 18.11
C GLY A 26 25.33 11.84 16.98
N GLY A 27 25.36 10.50 16.95
CA GLY A 27 24.75 9.75 15.85
C GLY A 27 24.78 8.23 15.93
N GLN A 28 24.54 7.60 17.09
CA GLN A 28 24.48 6.14 17.22
C GLN A 28 23.42 5.65 18.22
N GLN A 29 22.12 5.88 17.95
CA GLN A 29 21.02 5.17 18.64
C GLN A 29 19.81 4.75 17.77
N ASN A 30 19.62 5.30 16.55
CA ASN A 30 18.37 5.04 15.79
C ASN A 30 18.34 3.77 14.92
N SER A 31 19.47 3.12 14.64
CA SER A 31 19.51 1.98 13.71
C SER A 31 18.97 0.68 14.30
N THR A 32 19.24 0.41 15.58
CA THR A 32 18.90 -0.87 16.23
C THR A 32 17.39 -1.04 16.42
N ASN A 33 16.71 -0.01 16.92
CA ASN A 33 15.26 -0.06 17.16
C ASN A 33 14.43 -0.21 15.87
N GLN A 34 14.91 0.31 14.74
CA GLN A 34 14.20 0.18 13.45
C GLN A 34 14.29 -1.25 12.89
N GLN A 35 15.46 -1.89 12.98
CA GLN A 35 15.63 -3.28 12.55
C GLN A 35 14.86 -4.26 13.45
N GLN A 36 14.80 -4.00 14.75
CA GLN A 36 14.10 -4.85 15.70
C GLN A 36 12.57 -4.84 15.45
N GLY A 37 11.97 -3.65 15.31
CA GLY A 37 10.55 -3.52 14.98
C GLY A 37 10.17 -3.99 13.57
N GLN A 38 11.09 -3.96 12.60
CA GLN A 38 10.87 -4.58 11.29
C GLN A 38 10.86 -6.11 11.36
N ASN A 39 11.82 -6.72 12.06
CA ASN A 39 11.87 -8.17 12.21
C ASN A 39 10.63 -8.72 12.95
N GLU A 40 10.18 -8.05 14.02
CA GLU A 40 8.97 -8.43 14.77
C GLU A 40 7.70 -8.34 13.90
N GLN A 41 7.59 -7.30 13.06
CA GLN A 41 6.46 -7.16 12.13
C GLN A 41 6.51 -8.17 10.99
N ASP A 42 7.69 -8.47 10.44
CA ASP A 42 7.86 -9.46 9.38
C ASP A 42 7.63 -10.91 9.88
N GLU A 43 7.92 -11.18 11.16
CA GLU A 43 7.61 -12.46 11.81
C GLU A 43 6.10 -12.61 12.03
N LYS A 44 5.42 -11.57 12.54
CA LYS A 44 3.96 -11.52 12.66
C LYS A 44 3.23 -11.59 11.31
N ASP A 45 3.74 -10.91 10.28
CA ASP A 45 3.19 -10.96 8.92
C ASP A 45 3.32 -12.38 8.35
N LYS A 46 4.38 -13.14 8.70
CA LYS A 46 4.52 -14.56 8.33
C LYS A 46 3.55 -15.46 9.09
N GLU A 47 3.43 -15.32 10.41
CA GLU A 47 2.46 -16.07 11.23
C GLU A 47 1.03 -15.90 10.67
N THR A 48 0.65 -14.66 10.35
CA THR A 48 -0.65 -14.32 9.72
C THR A 48 -0.83 -14.97 8.34
N LEU A 49 0.26 -15.31 7.65
CA LEU A 49 0.24 -15.95 6.34
C LEU A 49 0.34 -17.49 6.39
N GLU A 50 0.54 -18.12 7.56
CA GLU A 50 0.61 -19.59 7.65
C GLU A 50 -0.71 -20.27 7.27
N GLY A 51 -1.86 -19.63 7.54
CA GLY A 51 -3.19 -20.05 7.09
C GLY A 51 -3.50 -19.72 5.62
N VAL A 52 -2.57 -19.10 4.88
CA VAL A 52 -2.80 -18.62 3.51
C VAL A 52 -2.12 -19.51 2.47
N ASN A 53 -2.92 -20.10 1.58
CA ASN A 53 -2.48 -20.95 0.48
C ASN A 53 -2.84 -20.33 -0.88
N ASP A 54 -1.94 -20.40 -1.86
CA ASP A 54 -2.12 -19.79 -3.19
C ASP A 54 -1.47 -20.63 -4.30
N ASP A 55 -2.22 -21.59 -4.84
CA ASP A 55 -1.74 -22.55 -5.83
C ASP A 55 -2.13 -22.16 -7.26
N GLU A 56 -1.25 -22.38 -8.24
CA GLU A 56 -1.63 -22.35 -9.66
C GLU A 56 -2.55 -23.54 -9.97
N ASN A 57 -3.68 -23.28 -10.64
CA ASN A 57 -4.63 -24.31 -11.02
C ASN A 57 -4.74 -24.43 -12.55
N ARG A 58 -5.18 -25.61 -13.04
CA ARG A 58 -5.30 -25.90 -14.48
C ARG A 58 -6.57 -25.30 -15.13
N LYS A 59 -7.37 -24.54 -14.37
CA LYS A 59 -8.62 -23.93 -14.82
C LYS A 59 -8.32 -22.52 -15.33
N ARG A 60 -9.13 -21.96 -16.24
CA ARG A 60 -8.98 -20.55 -16.68
C ARG A 60 -9.77 -19.57 -15.81
N ARG A 61 -9.74 -19.80 -14.49
CA ARG A 61 -10.48 -19.02 -13.49
C ARG A 61 -9.68 -18.82 -12.21
N TRP A 62 -9.90 -17.69 -11.57
CA TRP A 62 -9.45 -17.45 -10.20
C TRP A 62 -10.54 -17.92 -9.24
N GLU A 63 -10.13 -18.55 -8.14
CA GLU A 63 -11.00 -19.06 -7.08
C GLU A 63 -10.42 -18.58 -5.74
N CYS A 64 -11.25 -18.09 -4.82
CA CYS A 64 -10.87 -17.91 -3.43
C CYS A 64 -11.86 -18.57 -2.47
N SER A 65 -11.34 -19.26 -1.47
CA SER A 65 -12.10 -19.80 -0.34
C SER A 65 -11.70 -19.03 0.92
N LEU A 66 -12.68 -18.42 1.58
CA LEU A 66 -12.49 -17.52 2.73
C LEU A 66 -13.40 -17.99 3.88
N PRO A 67 -13.14 -17.61 5.14
CA PRO A 67 -14.02 -17.96 6.27
C PRO A 67 -15.48 -17.51 6.09
N GLY A 68 -15.72 -16.44 5.31
CA GLY A 68 -17.05 -15.94 4.96
C GLY A 68 -17.71 -16.58 3.72
N GLY A 69 -17.05 -17.54 3.06
CA GLY A 69 -17.57 -18.21 1.85
C GLY A 69 -16.59 -18.20 0.67
N GLU A 70 -17.07 -18.65 -0.49
CA GLU A 70 -16.26 -18.82 -1.69
C GLU A 70 -16.64 -17.85 -2.82
N TYR A 71 -15.67 -17.48 -3.63
CA TYR A 71 -15.88 -16.71 -4.86
C TYR A 71 -15.03 -17.29 -6.01
N SER A 72 -15.58 -17.26 -7.23
CA SER A 72 -14.93 -17.80 -8.42
C SER A 72 -15.26 -16.94 -9.63
N VAL A 73 -14.26 -16.64 -10.46
CA VAL A 73 -14.42 -15.80 -11.65
C VAL A 73 -13.53 -16.29 -12.80
N ASN A 74 -14.12 -16.47 -13.98
CA ASN A 74 -13.37 -16.78 -15.20
C ASN A 74 -12.46 -15.59 -15.55
N LEU A 75 -11.17 -15.85 -15.80
CA LEU A 75 -10.18 -14.78 -16.02
C LEU A 75 -10.53 -13.90 -17.23
N GLY A 76 -11.10 -14.50 -18.28
CA GLY A 76 -11.56 -13.79 -19.48
C GLY A 76 -12.86 -12.99 -19.29
N ALA A 77 -13.52 -13.09 -18.15
CA ALA A 77 -14.69 -12.27 -17.80
C ALA A 77 -14.31 -11.06 -16.93
N ILE A 78 -13.08 -10.99 -16.40
CA ILE A 78 -12.61 -9.88 -15.57
C ILE A 78 -12.33 -8.66 -16.46
N THR A 79 -13.03 -7.56 -16.22
CA THR A 79 -12.86 -6.28 -16.93
C THR A 79 -11.87 -5.37 -16.23
N SER A 80 -11.89 -5.34 -14.89
CA SER A 80 -10.90 -4.62 -14.09
C SER A 80 -10.66 -5.26 -12.73
N VAL A 81 -9.43 -5.07 -12.24
CA VAL A 81 -9.01 -5.43 -10.87
C VAL A 81 -8.40 -4.18 -10.24
N SER A 82 -8.94 -3.75 -9.10
CA SER A 82 -8.45 -2.56 -8.39
C SER A 82 -8.13 -2.89 -6.93
N LYS A 83 -7.25 -2.09 -6.32
CA LYS A 83 -7.10 -2.02 -4.87
C LYS A 83 -6.84 -0.58 -4.46
N HIS A 84 -7.59 -0.07 -3.49
CA HIS A 84 -7.44 1.29 -2.97
C HIS A 84 -7.83 1.36 -1.49
N SER A 85 -7.48 2.48 -0.86
CA SER A 85 -7.88 2.78 0.52
C SER A 85 -8.57 4.13 0.60
N TYR A 86 -9.49 4.25 1.53
CA TYR A 86 -10.33 5.42 1.70
C TYR A 86 -10.79 5.57 3.16
N VAL A 87 -11.19 6.78 3.55
CA VAL A 87 -11.76 7.03 4.87
C VAL A 87 -13.28 6.94 4.77
N LEU A 88 -13.88 6.10 5.62
CA LEU A 88 -15.32 5.95 5.79
C LEU A 88 -15.75 6.69 7.06
N ASP A 89 -16.73 7.58 6.92
CA ASP A 89 -17.35 8.35 8.01
C ASP A 89 -16.35 9.04 8.96
N GLY A 90 -15.20 9.48 8.42
CA GLY A 90 -14.13 10.17 9.15
C GLY A 90 -13.41 9.35 10.23
N THR A 91 -13.80 8.09 10.46
CA THR A 91 -13.43 7.31 11.65
C THR A 91 -12.91 5.90 11.34
N LEU A 92 -13.12 5.41 10.13
CA LEU A 92 -12.71 4.07 9.70
C LEU A 92 -11.83 4.16 8.45
N LEU A 93 -10.68 3.48 8.48
CA LEU A 93 -9.83 3.29 7.32
C LEU A 93 -10.23 1.97 6.65
N VAL A 94 -10.76 2.06 5.43
CA VAL A 94 -11.07 0.91 4.59
C VAL A 94 -9.94 0.71 3.59
N THR A 95 -9.53 -0.53 3.39
CA THR A 95 -8.72 -0.96 2.24
C THR A 95 -9.50 -2.05 1.52
N GLU A 96 -9.79 -1.87 0.24
CA GLU A 96 -10.57 -2.83 -0.55
C GLU A 96 -9.85 -3.22 -1.84
N ALA A 97 -10.00 -4.48 -2.23
CA ALA A 97 -9.75 -4.98 -3.56
C ALA A 97 -11.09 -5.24 -4.25
N THR A 98 -11.26 -4.78 -5.49
CA THR A 98 -12.49 -4.98 -6.27
C THR A 98 -12.21 -5.76 -7.55
N VAL A 99 -13.15 -6.63 -7.93
CA VAL A 99 -13.14 -7.38 -9.18
C VAL A 99 -14.41 -7.03 -9.93
N ASP A 100 -14.25 -6.32 -11.03
CA ASP A 100 -15.32 -6.05 -11.97
C ASP A 100 -15.30 -7.08 -13.10
N THR A 101 -16.48 -7.36 -13.66
CA THR A 101 -16.62 -8.36 -14.71
C THR A 101 -17.49 -7.86 -15.85
N THR A 102 -17.53 -8.59 -16.96
CA THR A 102 -18.54 -8.37 -18.02
C THR A 102 -19.98 -8.67 -17.55
N GLY A 103 -20.13 -9.27 -16.37
CA GLY A 103 -21.41 -9.47 -15.70
C GLY A 103 -21.78 -8.27 -14.83
N THR A 104 -22.99 -8.29 -14.27
CA THR A 104 -23.54 -7.16 -13.50
C THR A 104 -23.18 -7.15 -12.01
N ALA A 105 -22.21 -7.97 -11.59
CA ALA A 105 -21.90 -8.18 -10.19
C ALA A 105 -20.46 -7.76 -9.89
N LEU A 106 -20.31 -6.83 -8.94
CA LEU A 106 -19.02 -6.37 -8.45
C LEU A 106 -18.62 -7.20 -7.23
N ALA A 107 -17.46 -7.86 -7.26
CA ALA A 107 -16.92 -8.48 -6.06
C ALA A 107 -16.01 -7.50 -5.32
N ARG A 108 -16.14 -7.45 -3.99
CA ARG A 108 -15.36 -6.59 -3.09
C ARG A 108 -14.82 -7.43 -1.93
N PHE A 109 -13.51 -7.38 -1.75
CA PHE A 109 -12.80 -7.93 -0.60
C PHE A 109 -12.25 -6.76 0.19
N TYR A 110 -12.62 -6.61 1.47
CA TYR A 110 -12.25 -5.41 2.24
C TYR A 110 -11.74 -5.72 3.64
N TYR A 111 -10.72 -4.98 4.05
CA TYR A 111 -10.22 -4.87 5.42
C TYR A 111 -10.60 -3.49 5.97
N ILE A 112 -10.95 -3.42 7.25
CA ILE A 112 -11.39 -2.19 7.91
C ILE A 112 -10.82 -2.10 9.32
N GLU A 113 -10.26 -0.93 9.64
CA GLU A 113 -9.68 -0.62 10.95
C GLU A 113 -10.12 0.78 11.45
N PRO A 114 -10.21 1.02 12.76
CA PRO A 114 -10.54 2.33 13.30
C PRO A 114 -9.36 3.30 13.18
N ILE A 115 -9.66 4.57 12.90
CA ILE A 115 -8.72 5.69 12.94
C ILE A 115 -8.73 6.29 14.35
N THR A 116 -7.82 5.82 15.19
CA THR A 116 -7.47 6.39 16.49
C THR A 116 -6.22 7.26 16.34
N LYS A 117 -5.83 8.01 17.37
CA LYS A 117 -4.60 8.82 17.32
C LYS A 117 -3.35 7.95 17.08
N ASP A 118 -3.32 6.75 17.65
CA ASP A 118 -2.21 5.80 17.51
C ASP A 118 -2.23 5.09 16.16
N THR A 119 -3.41 4.69 15.66
CA THR A 119 -3.50 4.11 14.30
C THR A 119 -3.35 5.15 13.20
N THR A 120 -3.52 6.46 13.46
CA THR A 120 -3.28 7.52 12.46
C THR A 120 -1.81 7.55 12.03
N PHE A 121 -0.86 7.48 12.96
CA PHE A 121 0.58 7.41 12.64
C PHE A 121 0.91 6.12 11.89
N ASN A 122 0.38 4.98 12.34
CA ASN A 122 0.60 3.69 11.70
C ASN A 122 -0.05 3.61 10.31
N ALA A 123 -1.21 4.23 10.10
CA ALA A 123 -1.88 4.35 8.80
C ALA A 123 -1.05 5.21 7.85
N LEU A 124 -0.48 6.33 8.30
CA LEU A 124 0.42 7.16 7.50
C LEU A 124 1.67 6.37 7.07
N ALA A 125 2.26 5.60 7.99
CA ALA A 125 3.40 4.73 7.71
C ALA A 125 3.04 3.58 6.74
N ARG A 126 1.86 2.95 6.88
CA ARG A 126 1.36 1.93 5.94
C ARG A 126 1.09 2.51 4.55
N ILE A 127 0.52 3.71 4.47
CA ILE A 127 0.32 4.45 3.22
C ILE A 127 1.68 4.71 2.53
N GLN A 128 2.70 5.12 3.28
CA GLN A 128 4.07 5.26 2.78
C GLN A 128 4.64 3.91 2.31
N LYS A 129 4.57 2.84 3.11
CA LYS A 129 5.01 1.47 2.72
C LYS A 129 4.36 1.01 1.41
N ARG A 130 3.04 1.23 1.25
CA ARG A 130 2.31 0.91 0.01
C ARG A 130 2.79 1.74 -1.19
N ALA A 131 3.12 3.01 -1.01
CA ALA A 131 3.71 3.83 -2.06
C ALA A 131 5.08 3.29 -2.52
N GLU A 132 5.89 2.83 -1.58
CA GLU A 132 7.19 2.19 -1.88
C GLU A 132 7.02 0.84 -2.57
N GLU A 133 6.06 0.01 -2.15
CA GLU A 133 5.74 -1.25 -2.82
C GLU A 133 5.22 -1.06 -4.25
N LEU A 134 4.49 0.01 -4.54
CA LEU A 134 4.03 0.36 -5.89
C LEU A 134 5.19 0.87 -6.75
N ARG A 135 6.04 1.76 -6.19
CA ARG A 135 7.29 2.23 -6.81
C ARG A 135 8.20 1.05 -7.19
N ASN A 136 8.38 0.09 -6.29
CA ASN A 136 9.24 -1.08 -6.49
C ASN A 136 8.65 -2.09 -7.50
N ARG A 137 7.34 -2.03 -7.79
CA ARG A 137 6.68 -2.81 -8.86
C ARG A 137 6.72 -2.12 -10.23
N GLY A 138 7.53 -1.08 -10.40
CA GLY A 138 7.73 -0.40 -11.69
C GLY A 138 6.63 0.58 -12.08
N GLN A 139 5.69 0.90 -11.17
CA GLN A 139 4.69 1.95 -11.39
C GLN A 139 5.04 3.19 -10.56
N SER A 140 5.55 4.23 -11.23
CA SER A 140 5.82 5.53 -10.63
C SER A 140 4.52 6.27 -10.29
N ARG A 141 3.97 6.00 -9.11
CA ARG A 141 2.94 6.84 -8.47
C ARG A 141 3.49 7.40 -7.16
N THR A 142 3.50 8.72 -7.07
CA THR A 142 3.77 9.47 -5.84
C THR A 142 2.83 8.97 -4.75
N GLY A 143 3.35 8.81 -3.52
CA GLY A 143 2.58 8.18 -2.45
C GLY A 143 1.30 8.94 -2.13
N THR A 144 0.16 8.25 -2.22
CA THR A 144 -1.17 8.80 -1.94
C THR A 144 -1.20 9.39 -0.55
N LYS A 145 -1.37 10.69 -0.41
CA LYS A 145 -1.48 11.31 0.92
C LYS A 145 -2.85 11.07 1.54
N ALA A 146 -2.99 11.30 2.85
CA ALA A 146 -4.27 11.14 3.54
C ALA A 146 -5.36 12.12 3.03
N ASP A 147 -4.96 13.30 2.55
CA ASP A 147 -5.79 14.30 1.87
C ASP A 147 -6.15 13.92 0.42
N GLU A 148 -5.44 12.96 -0.19
CA GLU A 148 -5.72 12.43 -1.53
C GLU A 148 -6.62 11.18 -1.48
N MET A 149 -6.96 10.69 -0.28
CA MET A 149 -7.88 9.57 -0.10
C MET A 149 -9.33 10.01 -0.29
N ALA A 150 -10.14 9.16 -0.93
CA ALA A 150 -11.57 9.39 -0.97
C ALA A 150 -12.15 9.41 0.46
N GLN A 151 -12.99 10.39 0.76
CA GLN A 151 -13.86 10.35 1.93
C GLN A 151 -15.25 9.91 1.45
N LYS A 152 -15.73 8.78 1.99
CA LYS A 152 -17.05 8.24 1.69
C LYS A 152 -17.93 8.33 2.94
N SER A 153 -19.18 8.72 2.73
CA SER A 153 -20.25 8.53 3.69
C SER A 153 -21.43 7.97 2.92
N TYR A 154 -21.93 6.81 3.31
CA TYR A 154 -22.98 6.10 2.61
C TYR A 154 -24.26 6.14 3.44
N PRO A 155 -25.41 6.57 2.88
CA PRO A 155 -26.69 6.29 3.52
C PRO A 155 -26.89 4.77 3.64
N THR A 156 -27.78 4.34 4.53
CA THR A 156 -28.09 2.92 4.85
C THR A 156 -28.85 2.18 3.73
N THR A 157 -28.33 2.25 2.50
CA THR A 157 -28.89 1.66 1.29
C THR A 157 -28.18 0.38 0.92
N THR A 158 -28.95 -0.68 0.70
CA THR A 158 -28.52 -2.01 0.25
C THR A 158 -27.58 -1.95 -0.96
N HIS A 159 -26.41 -2.60 -0.86
CA HIS A 159 -25.43 -2.72 -1.94
C HIS A 159 -25.94 -3.64 -3.07
N ALA A 160 -26.86 -3.12 -3.90
CA ALA A 160 -27.46 -3.87 -4.99
C ALA A 160 -26.38 -4.43 -5.94
N ARG A 161 -26.35 -5.76 -6.08
CA ARG A 161 -25.45 -6.53 -6.96
C ARG A 161 -23.95 -6.48 -6.58
N THR A 162 -23.59 -6.03 -5.38
CA THR A 162 -22.22 -6.23 -4.86
C THR A 162 -22.14 -7.53 -4.06
N ILE A 163 -21.08 -8.32 -4.27
CA ILE A 163 -20.74 -9.48 -3.45
C ILE A 163 -19.58 -9.07 -2.55
N GLU A 164 -19.78 -9.10 -1.23
CA GLU A 164 -18.86 -8.48 -0.28
C GLU A 164 -18.28 -9.49 0.71
N PHE A 165 -16.96 -9.51 0.84
CA PHE A 165 -16.22 -10.35 1.77
C PHE A 165 -15.35 -9.47 2.67
N ARG A 166 -15.53 -9.59 3.98
CA ARG A 166 -14.64 -8.97 4.96
C ARG A 166 -13.43 -9.88 5.18
N ILE A 167 -12.24 -9.30 5.05
CA ILE A 167 -10.96 -9.92 5.40
C ILE A 167 -10.52 -9.37 6.76
N MET A 168 -9.95 -10.23 7.61
CA MET A 168 -9.63 -9.86 8.98
C MET A 168 -8.26 -9.21 9.11
N ASN A 169 -7.31 -9.53 8.23
CA ASN A 169 -5.97 -8.93 8.22
C ASN A 169 -5.66 -8.22 6.89
N GLU A 170 -4.92 -7.11 6.95
CA GLU A 170 -4.49 -6.43 5.71
C GLU A 170 -3.51 -7.30 4.90
N VAL A 171 -2.66 -8.07 5.58
CA VAL A 171 -1.64 -8.93 4.96
C VAL A 171 -2.30 -10.01 4.09
N GLU A 172 -3.37 -10.63 4.58
CA GLU A 172 -4.24 -11.55 3.82
C GLU A 172 -4.87 -10.87 2.59
N LEU A 173 -5.45 -9.67 2.74
CA LEU A 173 -6.03 -8.93 1.62
C LEU A 173 -4.97 -8.56 0.57
N ASN A 174 -3.76 -8.24 1.02
CA ASN A 174 -2.61 -7.97 0.16
C ASN A 174 -2.14 -9.22 -0.59
N ALA A 175 -2.16 -10.40 0.06
CA ALA A 175 -1.88 -11.70 -0.58
C ALA A 175 -2.98 -12.09 -1.60
N LEU A 176 -4.26 -11.94 -1.23
CA LEU A 176 -5.42 -12.17 -2.09
C LEU A 176 -5.34 -11.33 -3.37
N TYR A 177 -5.11 -10.02 -3.22
CA TYR A 177 -4.95 -9.12 -4.36
C TYR A 177 -3.76 -9.50 -5.24
N ARG A 178 -2.62 -9.93 -4.67
CA ARG A 178 -1.47 -10.40 -5.43
C ARG A 178 -1.79 -11.66 -6.23
N SER A 179 -2.43 -12.66 -5.62
CA SER A 179 -2.89 -13.88 -6.29
C SER A 179 -3.80 -13.57 -7.47
N LEU A 180 -4.86 -12.78 -7.22
CA LEU A 180 -5.82 -12.37 -8.25
C LEU A 180 -5.14 -11.62 -9.40
N TYR A 181 -4.34 -10.59 -9.09
CA TYR A 181 -3.70 -9.76 -10.11
C TYR A 181 -2.70 -10.56 -10.95
N GLN A 182 -1.92 -11.45 -10.32
CA GLN A 182 -1.03 -12.38 -11.00
C GLN A 182 -1.80 -13.37 -11.89
N ALA A 183 -2.93 -13.92 -11.42
CA ALA A 183 -3.76 -14.82 -12.21
C ALA A 183 -4.33 -14.11 -13.46
N TRP A 184 -4.86 -12.90 -13.28
CA TRP A 184 -5.42 -12.09 -14.38
C TRP A 184 -4.35 -11.70 -15.40
N THR A 185 -3.21 -11.17 -14.97
CA THR A 185 -2.14 -10.71 -15.88
C THR A 185 -1.38 -11.84 -16.57
N SER A 186 -1.22 -13.00 -15.93
CA SER A 186 -0.56 -14.17 -16.54
C SER A 186 -1.51 -15.07 -17.34
N GLY A 187 -2.83 -14.91 -17.19
CA GLY A 187 -3.86 -15.75 -17.81
C GLY A 187 -3.94 -17.18 -17.23
N LYS A 188 -3.17 -17.50 -16.19
CA LYS A 188 -3.15 -18.79 -15.47
C LYS A 188 -4.09 -18.73 -14.27
N GLY A 189 -4.95 -19.74 -14.11
CA GLY A 189 -5.83 -19.83 -12.94
C GLY A 189 -5.05 -20.00 -11.64
N ARG A 190 -5.60 -19.49 -10.54
CA ARG A 190 -5.08 -19.73 -9.19
C ARG A 190 -6.23 -20.03 -8.24
N THR A 191 -5.96 -20.82 -7.21
CA THR A 191 -6.89 -21.08 -6.11
C THR A 191 -6.25 -20.57 -4.82
N PHE A 192 -6.81 -19.49 -4.30
CA PHE A 192 -6.42 -18.83 -3.07
C PHE A 192 -7.27 -19.33 -1.90
N ARG A 193 -6.69 -19.49 -0.71
CA ARG A 193 -7.40 -19.95 0.49
C ARG A 193 -6.90 -19.21 1.72
N ILE A 194 -7.82 -18.88 2.62
CA ILE A 194 -7.54 -18.52 4.01
C ILE A 194 -8.27 -19.55 4.88
N GLN A 195 -7.53 -20.22 5.77
CA GLN A 195 -8.02 -21.26 6.67
C GLN A 195 -8.05 -20.80 8.12
#